data_AF-A0A0Q5JL58-F1
#
_entry.id   AF-A0A0Q5JL58-F1
#
_cell.length_a   1.000
_cell.length_b   1.000
_cell.length_c   1.000
_cell.angle_alpha   90.00
_cell.angle_beta   90.00
_cell.angle_gamma   90.00
#
_symmetry.space_group_name_H-M   'P 1'
#
loop_
_entity.id
_entity.type
_entity.pdbx_description
1 polymer ?
#
loop_
_entity_poly.entity_id
_entity_poly.type
_entity_poly.pdbx_seq_one_letter_code
_entity_poly.pdbx_strand_id
1 'polypeptide(L)'
;MNVFVKILIVLASVVAGTMASVVIASTYVSATYSCLPAPGEPCDAGGYTGLSMAILLTPVLSILFALFGYWLIVRYQRQFDAE
;
A
#
# COMPACT_ATOMS: atom_id res chain seq x y z
N MET A 1 -23.57 -12.75 -0.38
CA MET A 1 -22.88 -11.44 -0.51
C MET A 1 -23.00 -10.90 -1.93
N ASN A 2 -23.55 -9.70 -2.11
CA ASN A 2 -23.80 -9.08 -3.42
C ASN A 2 -22.50 -8.62 -4.11
N VAL A 3 -22.51 -8.54 -5.44
CA VAL A 3 -21.37 -8.13 -6.29
C VAL A 3 -20.81 -6.76 -5.87
N PHE A 4 -21.69 -5.82 -5.52
CA PHE A 4 -21.31 -4.49 -5.06
C PHE A 4 -20.37 -4.52 -3.84
N VAL A 5 -20.66 -5.36 -2.84
CA VAL A 5 -19.86 -5.49 -1.62
C VAL A 5 -18.48 -6.09 -1.93
N LYS A 6 -18.42 -7.06 -2.86
CA LYS A 6 -17.15 -7.65 -3.32
C LYS A 6 -16.23 -6.60 -3.96
N ILE A 7 -16.79 -5.75 -4.82
CA ILE A 7 -16.06 -4.67 -5.47
C ILE A 7 -15.52 -3.67 -4.43
N LEU A 8 -16.35 -3.28 -3.44
CA LEU A 8 -15.91 -2.38 -2.37
C LEU A 8 -14.76 -2.96 -1.55
N ILE A 9 -14.79 -4.24 -1.21
CA ILE A 9 -13.71 -4.90 -0.46
C ILE A 9 -12.40 -4.89 -1.27
N VAL A 10 -12.47 -5.20 -2.57
CA VAL A 10 -11.28 -5.17 -3.43
C VAL A 10 -10.73 -3.76 -3.57
N LEU A 11 -11.59 -2.75 -3.78
CA LEU A 11 -11.18 -1.34 -3.84
C LEU A 11 -10.55 -0.87 -2.53
N ALA A 12 -11.17 -1.15 -1.39
CA ALA A 12 -10.62 -0.82 -0.08
C ALA A 12 -9.26 -1.49 0.15
N SER A 13 -9.09 -2.72 -0.33
CA SER A 13 -7.82 -3.45 -0.23
C SER A 13 -6.74 -2.81 -1.11
N VAL A 14 -7.07 -2.43 -2.35
CA VAL A 14 -6.14 -1.70 -3.22
C VAL A 14 -5.71 -0.38 -2.58
N VAL A 15 -6.66 0.40 -2.05
CA VAL A 15 -6.35 1.66 -1.36
C VAL A 15 -5.49 1.43 -0.12
N ALA A 16 -5.73 0.36 0.64
CA ALA A 16 -4.87 0.00 1.77
C ALA A 16 -3.43 -0.33 1.31
N GLY A 17 -3.29 -1.04 0.19
CA GLY A 17 -1.99 -1.36 -0.41
C GLY A 17 -1.22 -0.12 -0.89
N THR A 18 -1.91 0.86 -1.49
CA THR A 18 -1.29 2.14 -1.89
C THR A 18 -0.90 2.98 -0.67
N MET A 19 -1.67 2.99 0.41
CA MET A 19 -1.30 3.71 1.63
C MET A 19 -0.10 3.03 2.32
N ALA A 20 -0.07 1.69 2.36
CA ALA A 20 1.04 0.94 2.91
C ALA A 20 2.36 1.23 2.16
N SER A 21 2.33 1.33 0.83
CA SER A 21 3.54 1.63 0.04
C SER A 21 4.12 3.01 0.38
N VAL A 22 3.26 4.02 0.51
CA VAL A 22 3.68 5.39 0.86
C VAL A 22 4.28 5.44 2.26
N VAL A 23 3.69 4.73 3.23
CA VAL A 23 4.22 4.66 4.60
C VAL A 23 5.58 3.94 4.65
N ILE A 24 5.74 2.83 3.93
CA ILE A 24 7.04 2.11 3.87
C ILE A 24 8.11 2.99 3.23
N ALA A 25 7.77 3.69 2.14
CA ALA A 25 8.70 4.58 1.48
C ALA A 25 9.11 5.77 2.36
N SER A 26 8.15 6.41 3.04
CA SER A 26 8.42 7.57 3.90
C SER A 26 9.22 7.20 5.15
N THR A 27 8.95 6.04 5.74
CA THR A 27 9.73 5.50 6.88
C THR A 27 11.15 5.14 6.46
N TYR A 28 11.32 4.51 5.29
CA TYR A 28 12.65 4.26 4.72
C TYR A 28 13.44 5.56 4.51
N VAL A 29 12.81 6.57 3.93
CA VAL A 29 13.46 7.87 3.71
C VAL A 29 13.85 8.51 5.03
N SER A 30 12.94 8.54 6.00
CA SER A 30 13.17 9.16 7.31
C SER A 30 14.28 8.45 8.11
N ALA A 31 14.43 7.14 7.94
CA ALA A 31 15.46 6.35 8.61
C ALA A 31 16.84 6.43 7.93
N THR A 32 16.86 6.60 6.61
CA THR A 32 18.08 6.51 5.79
C THR A 32 18.67 7.87 5.46
N TYR A 33 17.82 8.86 5.21
CA TYR A 33 18.22 10.22 4.87
C TYR A 33 17.97 11.13 6.08
N SER A 34 19.01 11.32 6.89
CA SER A 34 19.03 12.38 7.89
C SER A 34 19.24 13.72 7.18
N CYS A 35 18.16 14.31 6.68
CA CYS A 35 18.20 15.69 6.20
C CYS A 35 18.41 16.61 7.41
N LEU A 36 19.65 16.80 7.88
CA LEU A 36 19.98 18.02 8.58
C LEU A 36 19.99 19.11 7.51
N PRO A 37 19.07 20.09 7.53
CA PRO A 37 19.06 21.14 6.54
C PRO A 37 20.32 22.01 6.71
N ALA A 38 21.38 21.65 6.01
CA ALA A 38 22.54 22.51 5.83
C ALA A 38 22.24 23.49 4.68
N PRO A 39 22.58 24.77 4.81
CA PRO A 39 22.31 25.76 3.77
C PRO A 39 23.21 25.49 2.56
N GLY A 40 22.68 24.83 1.53
CA GLY A 40 23.38 24.60 0.25
C GLY A 40 23.16 23.24 -0.40
N GLU A 41 22.68 22.23 0.34
CA GLU A 41 22.37 20.91 -0.23
C GLU A 41 20.86 20.67 -0.14
N PRO A 42 20.11 20.78 -1.25
CA PRO A 42 18.71 20.39 -1.24
C PRO A 42 18.66 18.91 -0.89
N CYS A 43 17.93 18.55 0.17
CA CYS A 43 17.74 17.16 0.57
C CYS A 43 16.79 16.41 -0.38
N ASP A 44 16.96 16.64 -1.68
CA ASP A 44 16.15 16.09 -2.76
C ASP A 44 16.42 14.59 -2.97
N ALA A 45 17.60 14.10 -2.58
CA ALA A 45 17.95 12.69 -2.67
C ALA A 45 16.96 11.78 -1.91
N GLY A 46 16.52 12.21 -0.71
CA GLY A 46 15.49 11.51 0.06
C GLY A 46 14.12 11.54 -0.62
N GLY A 47 13.75 12.66 -1.23
CA GLY A 47 12.50 12.82 -1.99
C GLY A 47 12.44 11.90 -3.21
N TYR A 48 13.47 11.90 -4.06
CA TYR A 48 13.53 11.06 -5.26
C TYR A 48 13.58 9.56 -4.94
N THR A 49 14.31 9.17 -3.90
CA THR A 49 14.38 7.77 -3.46
C THR A 49 13.09 7.29 -2.81
N GLY A 50 12.43 8.13 -2.00
CA GLY A 50 11.10 7.83 -1.48
C GLY A 50 10.06 7.67 -2.58
N LEU A 51 10.07 8.58 -3.55
CA LEU A 51 9.10 8.55 -4.65
C LEU A 51 9.30 7.36 -5.58
N SER A 52 10.55 7.03 -5.92
CA SER A 52 10.87 5.81 -6.71
C SER A 52 10.52 4.52 -5.96
N MET A 53 10.80 4.44 -4.65
CA MET A 53 10.37 3.32 -3.81
C MET A 53 8.85 3.19 -3.76
N ALA A 54 8.13 4.30 -3.57
CA ALA A 54 6.67 4.29 -3.58
C ALA A 54 6.11 3.80 -4.92
N ILE A 55 6.66 4.27 -6.06
CA ILE A 55 6.22 3.83 -7.39
C ILE A 55 6.42 2.32 -7.59
N LEU A 56 7.54 1.76 -7.11
CA LEU A 56 7.81 0.32 -7.24
C LEU A 56 6.97 -0.52 -6.27
N LEU A 57 6.80 -0.07 -5.03
CA LEU A 57 6.07 -0.80 -4.00
C LEU A 57 4.56 -0.74 -4.20
N THR A 58 4.03 0.34 -4.76
CA THR A 58 2.59 0.54 -4.96
C THR A 58 1.92 -0.58 -5.75
N PRO A 59 2.37 -0.96 -6.96
CA PRO A 59 1.73 -2.05 -7.71
C PRO A 59 1.84 -3.39 -6.96
N VAL A 60 3.00 -3.66 -6.34
CA VAL A 60 3.23 -4.93 -5.63
C VAL A 60 2.32 -5.06 -4.41
N LEU A 61 2.29 -4.04 -3.55
CA LEU A 61 1.46 -4.04 -2.34
C LEU A 61 -0.03 -3.95 -2.68
N SER A 62 -0.42 -3.20 -3.71
CA SER A 62 -1.82 -3.16 -4.16
C SER A 62 -2.31 -4.53 -4.61
N ILE A 63 -1.49 -5.29 -5.35
CA ILE A 63 -1.84 -6.65 -5.77
C ILE A 63 -1.92 -7.59 -4.55
N LEU A 64 -0.94 -7.54 -3.64
CA LEU A 64 -0.94 -8.38 -2.44
C LEU A 64 -2.17 -8.12 -1.56
N PHE A 65 -2.52 -6.86 -1.32
CA PHE A 65 -3.71 -6.52 -0.57
C PHE A 65 -5.00 -6.88 -1.33
N ALA A 66 -5.06 -6.70 -2.65
CA ALA A 66 -6.21 -7.13 -3.45
C ALA A 66 -6.43 -8.66 -3.37
N LEU A 67 -5.35 -9.46 -3.41
CA LEU A 67 -5.39 -10.90 -3.20
C LEU A 67 -5.87 -11.26 -1.79
N PHE A 68 -5.42 -10.52 -0.78
CA PHE A 68 -5.91 -10.68 0.59
C PHE A 68 -7.41 -10.36 0.72
N GLY A 69 -7.87 -9.27 0.12
CA GLY A 69 -9.29 -8.90 0.06
C GLY A 69 -10.13 -9.95 -0.66
N TYR A 70 -9.62 -10.50 -1.77
CA TYR A 70 -10.25 -11.61 -2.48
C TYR A 70 -10.33 -12.87 -1.62
N TRP A 71 -9.24 -13.20 -0.91
CA TRP A 71 -9.22 -14.34 0.01
C TRP A 71 -10.25 -14.19 1.13
N LEU A 72 -10.40 -12.99 1.70
CA LEU A 72 -11.45 -12.69 2.69
C LEU A 72 -12.85 -12.89 2.11
N ILE A 73 -13.09 -12.43 0.87
CA ILE A 73 -14.36 -12.65 0.17
C ILE A 73 -14.67 -14.15 0.08
N VAL A 74 -13.72 -14.96 -0.39
CA VAL A 74 -13.91 -16.42 -0.52
C VAL A 74 -14.18 -17.07 0.83
N ARG A 75 -13.44 -16.67 1.87
CA ARG A 75 -13.63 -17.19 3.22
C ARG A 75 -15.01 -16.85 3.78
N TYR A 76 -15.46 -15.61 3.61
CA TYR A 76 -16.78 -15.17 4.04
C TYR A 76 -17.90 -15.92 3.29
N GLN A 77 -17.76 -16.12 1.97
CA GLN A 77 -18.76 -16.88 1.21
C GLN A 77 -18.89 -18.32 1.72
N ARG A 78 -17.76 -19.00 1.97
CA ARG A 78 -17.78 -20.38 2.49
C ARG A 78 -18.44 -20.52 3.86
N GLN A 79 -18.41 -19.48 4.70
CA GLN A 79 -19.09 -19.52 6.00
C GLN A 79 -20.61 -19.44 5.84
N PHE A 80 -21.11 -18.59 4.95
CA PHE A 80 -22.55 -18.48 4.68
C PHE A 80 -23.12 -19.64 3.86
N ASP A 81 -22.31 -20.30 3.02
CA ASP A 81 -22.74 -21.50 2.28
C ASP A 81 -22.78 -22.77 3.17
N ALA A 82 -22.21 -22.70 4.38
CA ALA A 82 -22.17 -23.81 5.34
C ALA A 82 -23.27 -23.72 6.43
N GLU A 83 -24.08 -22.66 6.39
CA GLU A 83 -25.27 -22.42 7.23
C GLU A 83 -26.55 -22.70 6.45
#